data_AF-A0A4Q3KRQ6-F1
#
_entry.id   AF-A0A4Q3KRQ6-F1
#
_cell.length_a   1.000
_cell.length_b   1.000
_cell.length_c   1.000
_cell.angle_alpha   90.00
_cell.angle_beta   90.00
_cell.angle_gamma   90.00
#
_symmetry.space_group_name_H-M   'P 1'
#
loop_
_entity.id
_entity.type
_entity.pdbx_description
1 polymer ?
#
loop_
_entity_poly.entity_id
_entity_poly.type
_entity_poly.pdbx_seq_one_letter_code
_entity_poly.pdbx_strand_id
1 'polypeptide(L)'
;NLAAVGLYMVLLARLVGPRRTLLATLLLVSLPAFSLYARIATENFALNPLCAVGGTLCLRLGWERRGWGWPSLAGALFALGTYNHLVFVAYPLALGLAMLCGRWRRQLWRSAALALLGFTLCYAVPTGWQLLHPEGQTFVVRARRIKSREVLHRLLQTPRAVGEMLHGDMLYFRFAGEVAEPAPPLTVAMGLLCGAILLAAVVRRAPHWQTAGFLGLTALFTVLFLQVMVPNNTLHYFLLLVWMLPVAMVLALRHVRARLTLAMALLALCGNNVRRTYVNMVASPQARQGRCGAVAFADNVVISSHFTDVRPLYEALRARQIEVVWAEPLIGWSLQALDLGRDALQVRIVKQDDLRPRPPPGTLIAEYRAPPHEASTAEWAQARTRLHLDNFLVREVSAGSATEMMALPSRP
;
A
#
# COMPACT_ATOMS: atom_id res chain seq x y z
N ASN A 1 -1.94 -13.27 -3.03
CA ASN A 1 -3.02 -13.00 -2.05
C ASN A 1 -3.60 -14.25 -1.37
N LEU A 2 -4.25 -15.18 -2.08
CA LEU A 2 -4.80 -16.39 -1.44
C LEU A 2 -3.74 -17.21 -0.68
N ALA A 3 -2.56 -17.42 -1.28
CA ALA A 3 -1.45 -18.07 -0.59
C ALA A 3 -1.00 -17.32 0.69
N ALA A 4 -1.07 -15.98 0.71
CA ALA A 4 -0.73 -15.20 1.91
C ALA A 4 -1.79 -15.37 3.00
N VAL A 5 -3.06 -15.45 2.63
CA VAL A 5 -4.16 -15.78 3.56
C VAL A 5 -3.98 -17.19 4.12
N GLY A 6 -3.62 -18.16 3.29
CA GLY A 6 -3.33 -19.53 3.72
C GLY A 6 -2.18 -19.59 4.72
N LEU A 7 -1.04 -18.96 4.41
CA LEU A 7 0.09 -18.84 5.35
C LEU A 7 -0.30 -18.11 6.63
N TYR A 8 -1.15 -17.09 6.52
CA TYR A 8 -1.64 -16.34 7.66
C TYR A 8 -2.52 -17.19 8.57
N MET A 9 -3.41 -17.99 8.00
CA MET A 9 -4.19 -18.98 8.77
C MET A 9 -3.28 -19.97 9.50
N VAL A 10 -2.25 -20.48 8.82
CA VAL A 10 -1.27 -21.42 9.40
C VAL A 10 -0.47 -20.79 10.55
N LEU A 11 -0.07 -19.52 10.39
CA LEU A 11 0.59 -18.73 11.43
C LEU A 11 -0.35 -18.51 12.62
N LEU A 12 -1.57 -18.03 12.38
CA LEU A 12 -2.54 -17.74 13.43
C LEU A 12 -3.00 -19.00 14.17
N ALA A 13 -3.17 -20.12 13.48
CA ALA A 13 -3.59 -21.37 14.12
C ALA A 13 -2.58 -21.79 15.20
N ARG A 14 -1.29 -21.53 14.97
CA ARG A 14 -0.22 -21.75 15.96
C ARG A 14 -0.19 -20.71 17.06
N LEU A 15 -0.45 -19.44 16.73
CA LEU A 15 -0.35 -18.33 17.70
C LEU A 15 -1.56 -18.21 18.63
N VAL A 16 -2.76 -18.41 18.09
CA VAL A 16 -4.02 -18.07 18.78
C VAL A 16 -5.06 -19.20 18.79
N GLY A 17 -4.84 -20.27 18.04
CA GLY A 17 -5.70 -21.46 17.95
C GLY A 17 -6.73 -21.40 16.80
N PRO A 18 -7.25 -22.56 16.34
CA PRO A 18 -7.98 -22.68 15.07
C PRO A 18 -9.29 -21.89 15.02
N ARG A 19 -10.09 -21.89 16.10
CA ARG A 19 -11.35 -21.12 16.16
C ARG A 19 -11.12 -19.61 16.01
N ARG A 20 -10.04 -19.11 16.63
CA ARG A 20 -9.66 -17.69 16.57
C ARG A 20 -9.08 -17.32 15.21
N THR A 21 -8.33 -18.23 14.61
CA THR A 21 -7.85 -18.08 13.23
C THR A 21 -9.00 -17.84 12.27
N LEU A 22 -10.05 -18.66 12.31
CA LEU A 22 -11.19 -18.51 11.40
C LEU A 22 -11.81 -17.11 11.50
N LEU A 23 -12.01 -16.61 12.73
CA LEU A 23 -12.57 -15.29 12.95
C LEU A 23 -11.63 -14.16 12.51
N ALA A 24 -10.32 -14.28 12.79
CA ALA A 24 -9.33 -13.28 12.39
C ALA A 24 -9.17 -13.23 10.87
N THR A 25 -9.20 -14.40 10.23
CA THR A 25 -9.18 -14.51 8.77
C THR A 25 -10.45 -13.96 8.16
N LEU A 26 -11.63 -14.26 8.72
CA LEU A 26 -12.90 -13.71 8.24
C LEU A 26 -12.90 -12.18 8.32
N LEU A 27 -12.44 -11.63 9.45
CA LEU A 27 -12.26 -10.19 9.62
C LEU A 27 -11.31 -9.65 8.56
N LEU A 28 -10.11 -10.23 8.43
CA LEU A 28 -9.11 -9.80 7.44
C LEU A 28 -9.68 -9.75 6.03
N VAL A 29 -10.32 -10.83 5.55
CA VAL A 29 -10.82 -10.90 4.17
C VAL A 29 -12.04 -10.02 3.94
N SER A 30 -12.78 -9.69 5.01
CA SER A 30 -13.88 -8.72 4.96
C SER A 30 -13.39 -7.27 4.98
N LEU A 31 -12.16 -6.98 5.43
CA LEU A 31 -11.70 -5.60 5.55
C LEU A 31 -11.62 -4.95 4.16
N PRO A 32 -12.20 -3.74 3.99
CA PRO A 32 -12.15 -3.02 2.73
C PRO A 32 -10.74 -2.89 2.17
N ALA A 33 -9.79 -2.53 3.03
CA ALA A 33 -8.39 -2.40 2.66
C ALA A 33 -7.83 -3.70 2.04
N PHE A 34 -8.15 -4.86 2.61
CA PHE A 34 -7.68 -6.13 2.08
C PHE A 34 -8.29 -6.40 0.69
N SER A 35 -9.61 -6.25 0.53
CA SER A 35 -10.29 -6.49 -0.76
C SER A 35 -9.83 -5.52 -1.84
N LEU A 36 -9.62 -4.26 -1.50
CA LEU A 36 -9.15 -3.20 -2.39
C LEU A 36 -7.72 -3.50 -2.86
N TYR A 37 -6.79 -3.69 -1.93
CA TYR A 37 -5.40 -3.97 -2.28
C TYR A 37 -5.20 -5.33 -2.93
N ALA A 38 -6.07 -6.31 -2.65
CA ALA A 38 -6.01 -7.60 -3.33
C ALA A 38 -6.29 -7.53 -4.84
N ARG A 39 -6.99 -6.48 -5.29
CA ARG A 39 -7.30 -6.22 -6.71
C ARG A 39 -6.21 -5.43 -7.44
N ILE A 40 -5.35 -4.73 -6.71
CA ILE A 40 -4.23 -4.00 -7.29
C ILE A 40 -3.02 -4.94 -7.36
N ALA A 41 -2.67 -5.35 -8.58
CA ALA A 41 -1.43 -6.06 -8.85
C ALA A 41 -0.22 -5.11 -8.89
N THR A 42 -0.12 -4.16 -7.96
CA THR A 42 1.14 -3.41 -7.81
C THR A 42 2.15 -4.30 -7.10
N GLU A 43 3.41 -4.10 -7.43
CA GLU A 43 4.61 -4.79 -6.93
C GLU A 43 4.53 -5.09 -5.41
N ASN A 44 4.01 -4.14 -4.63
CA ASN A 44 3.87 -4.24 -3.18
C ASN A 44 2.85 -5.26 -2.65
N PHE A 45 1.82 -5.61 -3.40
CA PHE A 45 0.70 -6.41 -2.87
C PHE A 45 0.75 -7.88 -3.25
N ALA A 46 1.46 -8.22 -4.33
CA ALA A 46 1.60 -9.61 -4.74
C ALA A 46 2.51 -10.41 -3.79
N LEU A 47 3.68 -9.86 -3.47
CA LEU A 47 4.76 -10.60 -2.81
C LEU A 47 5.00 -10.21 -1.34
N ASN A 48 4.91 -8.93 -0.98
CA ASN A 48 5.26 -8.49 0.39
C ASN A 48 4.39 -9.12 1.49
N PRO A 49 3.06 -9.32 1.33
CA PRO A 49 2.28 -10.04 2.34
C PRO A 49 2.73 -11.49 2.52
N LEU A 50 3.11 -12.18 1.43
CA LEU A 50 3.68 -13.52 1.49
C LEU A 50 5.00 -13.52 2.26
N CYS A 51 5.90 -12.57 1.94
CA CYS A 51 7.18 -12.42 2.62
C CYS A 51 7.04 -12.08 4.11
N ALA A 52 6.13 -11.17 4.48
CA ALA A 52 5.89 -10.80 5.87
C ALA A 52 5.37 -11.98 6.69
N VAL A 53 4.29 -12.61 6.21
CA VAL A 53 3.63 -13.70 6.92
C VAL A 53 4.49 -14.97 6.90
N GLY A 54 5.05 -15.32 5.74
CA GLY A 54 5.94 -16.48 5.57
C GLY A 54 7.23 -16.32 6.36
N GLY A 55 7.87 -15.15 6.34
CA GLY A 55 9.06 -14.88 7.13
C GLY A 55 8.79 -14.96 8.64
N THR A 56 7.66 -14.40 9.10
CA THR A 56 7.26 -14.48 10.51
C THR A 56 6.94 -15.91 10.94
N LEU A 57 6.28 -16.69 10.08
CA LEU A 57 6.04 -18.12 10.31
C LEU A 57 7.36 -18.90 10.39
N CYS A 58 8.31 -18.64 9.49
CA CYS A 58 9.62 -19.28 9.51
C CYS A 58 10.41 -18.93 10.78
N LEU A 59 10.40 -17.67 11.23
CA LEU A 59 10.98 -17.29 12.53
C LEU A 59 10.34 -18.08 13.67
N ARG A 60 9.00 -18.17 13.68
CA ARG A 60 8.27 -18.91 14.69
C ARG A 60 8.64 -20.40 14.70
N LEU A 61 8.71 -21.03 13.53
CA LEU A 61 9.12 -22.43 13.39
C LEU A 61 10.57 -22.64 13.84
N GLY A 62 11.45 -21.67 13.59
CA GLY A 62 12.82 -21.67 14.08
C GLY A 62 12.92 -21.68 15.61
N TRP A 63 12.02 -20.96 16.29
CA TRP A 63 11.94 -20.98 17.76
C TRP A 63 11.42 -22.31 18.30
N GLU A 64 10.39 -22.88 17.66
CA GLU A 64 9.77 -24.14 18.08
C GLU A 64 10.69 -25.35 17.85
N ARG A 65 11.29 -25.44 16.66
CA ARG A 65 12.05 -26.62 16.22
C ARG A 65 13.56 -26.52 16.50
N ARG A 66 14.03 -25.38 17.03
CA ARG A 66 15.46 -25.10 17.31
C ARG A 66 16.41 -25.32 16.12
N GLY A 67 15.89 -25.27 14.89
CA GLY A 67 16.64 -25.47 13.66
C GLY A 67 17.19 -24.17 13.08
N TRP A 68 18.35 -24.26 12.44
CA TRP A 68 19.01 -23.17 11.70
C TRP A 68 18.34 -22.76 10.38
N GLY A 69 17.72 -23.70 9.65
CA GLY A 69 17.17 -23.42 8.32
C GLY A 69 15.97 -22.44 8.33
N TRP A 70 15.09 -22.52 9.33
CA TRP A 70 13.89 -21.68 9.37
C TRP A 70 14.18 -20.19 9.61
N PRO A 71 15.02 -19.79 10.58
CA PRO A 71 15.38 -18.39 10.72
C PRO A 71 16.11 -17.83 9.49
N SER A 72 16.99 -18.60 8.85
CA SER A 72 17.67 -18.17 7.62
C SER A 72 16.67 -17.97 6.46
N LEU A 73 15.71 -18.90 6.29
CA LEU A 73 14.63 -18.75 5.32
C LEU A 73 13.75 -17.52 5.61
N ALA A 74 13.51 -17.21 6.89
CA ALA A 74 12.82 -15.99 7.25
C ALA A 74 13.58 -14.74 6.80
N GLY A 75 14.89 -14.70 7.05
CA GLY A 75 15.79 -13.67 6.55
C GLY A 75 15.72 -13.50 5.04
N ALA A 76 15.78 -14.61 4.30
CA ALA A 76 15.67 -14.64 2.85
C ALA A 76 14.32 -14.11 2.35
N LEU A 77 13.21 -14.48 2.99
CA LEU A 77 11.88 -13.96 2.65
C LEU A 77 11.78 -12.45 2.93
N PHE A 78 12.36 -11.97 4.03
CA PHE A 78 12.39 -10.54 4.32
C PHE A 78 13.27 -9.75 3.34
N ALA A 79 14.40 -10.33 2.94
CA ALA A 79 15.25 -9.79 1.89
C ALA A 79 14.50 -9.72 0.56
N LEU A 80 13.81 -10.78 0.16
CA LEU A 80 13.01 -10.82 -1.06
C LEU A 80 11.90 -9.77 -1.04
N GLY A 81 11.21 -9.58 0.09
CA GLY A 81 10.21 -8.52 0.24
C GLY A 81 10.84 -7.12 0.14
N THR A 82 12.04 -6.93 0.70
CA THR A 82 12.78 -5.65 0.62
C THR A 82 13.31 -5.39 -0.78
N TYR A 83 13.73 -6.43 -1.50
CA TYR A 83 14.17 -6.34 -2.88
C TYR A 83 13.01 -6.03 -3.82
N ASN A 84 11.86 -6.67 -3.61
CA ASN A 84 10.63 -6.36 -4.32
C ASN A 84 10.18 -4.91 -4.06
N HIS A 85 10.33 -4.44 -2.82
CA HIS A 85 10.11 -3.03 -2.53
C HIS A 85 10.83 -2.57 -1.26
N LEU A 86 11.72 -1.57 -1.39
CA LEU A 86 12.61 -1.11 -0.30
C LEU A 86 11.86 -0.79 1.01
N VAL A 87 10.68 -0.22 0.88
CA VAL A 87 9.79 0.17 1.98
C VAL A 87 9.44 -0.99 2.91
N PHE A 88 9.46 -2.22 2.38
CA PHE A 88 9.25 -3.42 3.17
C PHE A 88 10.28 -3.59 4.29
N VAL A 89 11.47 -2.96 4.22
CA VAL A 89 12.48 -2.98 5.30
C VAL A 89 11.93 -2.49 6.65
N ALA A 90 10.89 -1.65 6.62
CA ALA A 90 10.18 -1.21 7.82
C ALA A 90 9.64 -2.39 8.64
N TYR A 91 9.20 -3.46 7.98
CA TYR A 91 8.61 -4.64 8.62
C TYR A 91 9.61 -5.46 9.44
N PRO A 92 10.74 -5.97 8.90
CA PRO A 92 11.72 -6.70 9.71
C PRO A 92 12.35 -5.82 10.79
N LEU A 93 12.51 -4.50 10.55
CA LEU A 93 12.95 -3.57 11.60
C LEU A 93 11.92 -3.47 12.73
N ALA A 94 10.64 -3.28 12.40
CA ALA A 94 9.55 -3.27 13.37
C ALA A 94 9.43 -4.59 14.15
N LEU A 95 9.64 -5.71 13.46
CA LEU A 95 9.66 -7.05 14.04
C LEU A 95 10.82 -7.19 15.05
N GLY A 96 12.02 -6.75 14.66
CA GLY A 96 13.21 -6.73 15.51
C GLY A 96 13.02 -5.87 16.76
N LEU A 97 12.47 -4.66 16.62
CA LEU A 97 12.15 -3.79 17.76
C LEU A 97 11.10 -4.40 18.68
N ALA A 98 10.01 -4.93 18.14
CA ALA A 98 8.97 -5.61 18.91
C ALA A 98 9.53 -6.81 19.69
N MET A 99 10.49 -7.52 19.10
CA MET A 99 11.24 -8.60 19.73
C MET A 99 12.13 -8.13 20.91
N LEU A 100 12.82 -6.98 20.77
CA LEU A 100 13.66 -6.40 21.83
C LEU A 100 12.86 -5.92 23.06
N CYS A 101 11.64 -5.44 22.82
CA CYS A 101 10.69 -5.03 23.86
C CYS A 101 10.10 -6.21 24.65
N GLY A 102 10.20 -7.44 24.14
CA GLY A 102 9.64 -8.64 24.76
C GLY A 102 10.59 -9.42 25.67
N ARG A 103 10.04 -10.35 26.47
CA ARG A 103 10.80 -11.29 27.33
C ARG A 103 11.53 -12.41 26.56
N TRP A 104 11.58 -12.33 25.24
CA TRP A 104 12.05 -13.40 24.36
C TRP A 104 13.58 -13.41 24.18
N ARG A 105 14.31 -12.52 24.86
CA ARG A 105 15.70 -12.10 24.62
C ARG A 105 16.74 -13.20 24.39
N ARG A 106 16.72 -14.33 25.12
CA ARG A 106 17.83 -15.33 25.03
C ARG A 106 17.77 -16.23 23.78
N GLN A 107 16.60 -16.74 23.40
CA GLN A 107 16.43 -17.49 22.14
C GLN A 107 16.41 -16.58 20.91
N LEU A 108 16.23 -15.28 21.15
CA LEU A 108 16.11 -14.25 20.14
C LEU A 108 17.40 -14.00 19.38
N TRP A 109 18.54 -13.94 20.06
CA TRP A 109 19.81 -13.57 19.43
C TRP A 109 20.25 -14.56 18.36
N ARG A 110 20.07 -15.87 18.61
CA ARG A 110 20.42 -16.90 17.62
C ARG A 110 19.52 -16.83 16.39
N SER A 111 18.20 -16.73 16.57
CA SER A 111 17.27 -16.61 15.43
C SER A 111 17.39 -15.28 14.71
N ALA A 112 17.68 -14.20 15.42
CA ALA A 112 17.94 -12.89 14.83
C ALA A 112 19.25 -12.89 14.02
N ALA A 113 20.33 -13.49 14.54
CA ALA A 113 21.59 -13.62 13.82
C ALA A 113 21.45 -14.46 12.53
N LEU A 114 20.73 -15.57 12.59
CA LEU A 114 20.46 -16.40 11.42
C LEU A 114 19.52 -15.73 10.41
N ALA A 115 18.51 -15.00 10.88
CA ALA A 115 17.66 -14.21 10.01
C ALA A 115 18.43 -13.04 9.37
N LEU A 116 19.35 -12.41 10.11
CA LEU A 116 20.25 -11.39 9.57
C LEU A 116 21.18 -12.01 8.52
N LEU A 117 21.72 -13.21 8.76
CA LEU A 117 22.54 -13.92 7.77
C LEU A 117 21.74 -14.17 6.47
N GLY A 118 20.54 -14.74 6.57
CA GLY A 118 19.68 -14.95 5.42
C GLY A 118 19.31 -13.65 4.70
N PHE A 119 19.04 -12.59 5.45
CA PHE A 119 18.77 -11.27 4.89
C PHE A 119 19.98 -10.71 4.15
N THR A 120 21.16 -10.72 4.76
CA THR A 120 22.40 -10.22 4.17
C THR A 120 22.75 -10.97 2.88
N LEU A 121 22.65 -12.30 2.88
CA LEU A 121 22.96 -13.11 1.69
C LEU A 121 21.99 -12.85 0.55
N CYS A 122 20.69 -12.67 0.83
CA CYS A 122 19.68 -12.51 -0.21
C CYS A 122 19.44 -11.04 -0.62
N TYR A 123 19.85 -10.06 0.19
CA TYR A 123 19.63 -8.63 -0.10
C TYR A 123 20.94 -7.87 -0.26
N ALA A 124 21.83 -7.93 0.73
CA ALA A 124 23.03 -7.10 0.74
C ALA A 124 24.05 -7.54 -0.32
N VAL A 125 24.19 -8.84 -0.59
CA VAL A 125 25.10 -9.34 -1.63
C VAL A 125 24.64 -8.94 -3.04
N PRO A 126 23.39 -9.19 -3.47
CA PRO A 126 22.91 -8.73 -4.77
C PRO A 126 22.89 -7.20 -4.91
N THR A 127 22.50 -6.48 -3.85
CA THR A 127 22.48 -5.01 -3.86
C THR A 127 23.90 -4.46 -3.94
N GLY A 128 24.84 -5.03 -3.17
CA GLY A 128 26.26 -4.69 -3.24
C GLY A 128 26.82 -4.89 -4.64
N TRP A 129 26.49 -6.00 -5.29
CA TRP A 129 26.85 -6.25 -6.69
C TRP A 129 26.26 -5.21 -7.65
N GLN A 130 24.98 -4.85 -7.49
CA GLN A 130 24.33 -3.81 -8.30
C GLN A 130 24.96 -2.44 -8.11
N LEU A 131 25.39 -2.10 -6.89
CA LEU A 131 26.07 -0.83 -6.58
C LEU A 131 27.45 -0.71 -7.23
N LEU A 132 28.08 -1.83 -7.58
CA LEU A 132 29.33 -1.85 -8.36
C LEU A 132 29.09 -1.51 -9.84
N HIS A 133 27.84 -1.49 -10.30
CA HIS A 133 27.47 -1.15 -11.67
C HIS A 133 26.92 0.29 -11.74
N PRO A 134 27.22 1.06 -12.81
CA PRO A 134 26.79 2.45 -12.95
C PRO A 134 25.28 2.67 -12.79
N GLU A 135 24.47 1.71 -13.25
CA GLU A 135 23.01 1.73 -13.14
C GLU A 135 22.53 1.70 -11.69
N GLY A 136 23.24 1.00 -10.80
CA GLY A 136 22.90 0.91 -9.37
C GLY A 136 23.22 2.16 -8.54
N GLN A 137 24.11 3.03 -9.03
CA GLN A 137 24.52 4.24 -8.28
C GLN A 137 23.42 5.31 -8.22
N THR A 138 22.47 5.31 -9.16
CA THR A 138 21.32 6.21 -9.18
C THR A 138 20.37 6.00 -7.99
N PHE A 139 20.34 4.79 -7.43
CA PHE A 139 19.47 4.41 -6.30
C PHE A 139 19.89 5.06 -4.97
N VAL A 140 21.19 5.24 -4.73
CA VAL A 140 21.75 5.76 -3.45
C VAL A 140 21.52 7.27 -3.29
N VAL A 141 21.42 8.00 -4.40
CA VAL A 141 21.28 9.47 -4.39
C VAL A 141 19.91 9.91 -3.88
N ARG A 142 18.84 9.12 -4.11
CA ARG A 142 17.48 9.45 -3.64
C ARG A 142 17.27 9.25 -2.13
N ALA A 143 18.08 8.43 -1.46
CA ALA A 143 17.95 8.17 -0.03
C ALA A 143 18.49 9.31 0.88
N ARG A 144 19.14 10.34 0.32
CA ARG A 144 19.94 11.33 1.07
C ARG A 144 19.20 12.58 1.58
N ARG A 145 17.86 12.65 1.59
CA ARG A 145 17.15 13.86 2.08
C ARG A 145 15.94 13.53 2.93
N ILE A 146 16.17 13.20 4.20
CA ILE A 146 15.14 13.30 5.24
C ILE A 146 15.66 14.29 6.28
N LYS A 147 15.05 15.49 6.36
CA LYS A 147 15.44 16.52 7.34
C LYS A 147 14.82 16.17 8.71
N SER A 148 15.58 16.31 9.80
CA SER A 148 15.12 15.98 11.16
C SER A 148 13.83 16.69 11.59
N ARG A 149 13.65 17.95 11.19
CA ARG A 149 12.40 18.71 11.44
C ARG A 149 11.18 18.09 10.74
N GLU A 150 11.39 17.56 9.55
CA GLU A 150 10.34 16.93 8.74
C GLU A 150 9.92 15.58 9.33
N VAL A 151 10.86 14.83 9.92
CA VAL A 151 10.57 13.61 10.68
C VAL A 151 9.65 13.89 11.86
N LEU A 152 9.96 14.92 12.66
CA LEU A 152 9.16 15.26 13.83
C LEU A 152 7.74 15.67 13.44
N HIS A 153 7.60 16.53 12.42
CA HIS A 153 6.29 16.94 11.88
C HIS A 153 5.45 15.73 11.46
N ARG A 154 6.04 14.80 10.69
CA ARG A 154 5.37 13.57 10.23
C ARG A 154 4.98 12.64 11.37
N LEU A 155 5.81 12.53 12.41
CA LEU A 155 5.49 11.74 13.60
C LEU A 155 4.29 12.33 14.36
N LEU A 156 4.23 13.67 14.49
CA LEU A 156 3.09 14.36 15.12
C LEU A 156 1.79 14.20 14.31
N GLN A 157 1.88 14.04 12.99
CA GLN A 157 0.71 13.79 12.12
C GLN A 157 0.25 12.33 12.11
N THR A 158 1.07 11.40 12.61
CA THR A 158 0.78 9.96 12.56
C THR A 158 -0.57 9.59 13.21
N PRO A 159 -0.98 10.13 14.37
CA PRO A 159 -2.29 9.80 14.96
C PRO A 159 -3.46 10.15 14.04
N ARG A 160 -3.42 11.33 13.40
CA ARG A 160 -4.44 11.76 12.45
C ARG A 160 -4.46 10.84 11.23
N ALA A 161 -3.30 10.57 10.64
CA ALA A 161 -3.18 9.66 9.50
C ALA A 161 -3.70 8.25 9.83
N VAL A 162 -3.37 7.70 11.00
CA VAL A 162 -3.88 6.40 11.46
C VAL A 162 -5.40 6.45 11.65
N GLY A 163 -5.95 7.54 12.20
CA GLY A 163 -7.40 7.71 12.36
C GLY A 163 -8.14 7.73 11.02
N GLU A 164 -7.69 8.54 10.07
CA GLU A 164 -8.23 8.63 8.71
C GLU A 164 -8.09 7.27 7.96
N MET A 165 -6.99 6.55 8.17
CA MET A 165 -6.78 5.21 7.61
C MET A 165 -7.68 4.14 8.24
N LEU A 166 -7.89 4.16 9.56
CA LEU A 166 -8.80 3.25 10.27
C LEU A 166 -10.26 3.49 9.90
N HIS A 167 -10.61 4.72 9.49
CA HIS A 167 -11.92 5.03 8.94
C HIS A 167 -12.16 4.29 7.61
N GLY A 168 -11.13 4.22 6.75
CA GLY A 168 -11.16 3.41 5.52
C GLY A 168 -11.87 4.06 4.34
N ASP A 169 -12.58 5.17 4.54
CA ASP A 169 -13.24 5.93 3.46
C ASP A 169 -12.25 6.46 2.43
N MET A 170 -11.07 6.84 2.89
CA MET A 170 -9.98 7.25 2.02
C MET A 170 -9.52 6.16 1.06
N LEU A 171 -9.63 4.89 1.47
CA LEU A 171 -9.31 3.78 0.59
C LEU A 171 -10.39 3.64 -0.48
N TYR A 172 -11.67 3.82 -0.14
CA TYR A 172 -12.72 3.86 -1.15
C TYR A 172 -12.57 5.06 -2.07
N PHE A 173 -12.34 6.26 -1.53
CA PHE A 173 -12.13 7.45 -2.34
C PHE A 173 -10.96 7.28 -3.32
N ARG A 174 -9.82 6.77 -2.86
CA ARG A 174 -8.66 6.54 -3.73
C ARG A 174 -8.94 5.53 -4.85
N PHE A 175 -9.78 4.54 -4.58
CA PHE A 175 -10.03 3.45 -5.53
C PHE A 175 -11.27 3.67 -6.40
N ALA A 176 -12.26 4.44 -5.95
CA ALA A 176 -13.53 4.65 -6.63
C ALA A 176 -13.78 6.11 -7.01
N GLY A 177 -12.92 7.04 -6.56
CA GLY A 177 -13.08 8.49 -6.73
C GLY A 177 -14.09 9.12 -5.80
N GLU A 178 -14.76 8.31 -5.00
CA GLU A 178 -15.87 8.74 -4.16
C GLU A 178 -16.13 7.72 -3.04
N VAL A 179 -16.97 8.14 -2.10
CA VAL A 179 -17.47 7.29 -1.02
C VAL A 179 -18.98 7.45 -0.99
N ALA A 180 -19.70 6.49 -1.54
CA ALA A 180 -21.18 6.49 -1.52
C ALA A 180 -21.72 6.12 -0.14
N GLU A 181 -21.03 5.23 0.57
CA GLU A 181 -21.37 4.82 1.91
C GLU A 181 -20.18 5.03 2.87
N PRO A 182 -20.19 6.12 3.67
CA PRO A 182 -19.11 6.45 4.58
C PRO A 182 -18.99 5.44 5.72
N ALA A 183 -17.83 5.42 6.36
CA ALA A 183 -17.57 4.46 7.41
C ALA A 183 -18.32 4.84 8.68
N PRO A 184 -18.98 3.87 9.33
CA PRO A 184 -19.55 4.14 10.62
C PRO A 184 -18.41 4.49 11.60
N PRO A 185 -18.58 5.50 12.47
CA PRO A 185 -17.61 5.85 13.52
C PRO A 185 -17.21 4.65 14.40
N LEU A 186 -18.10 3.65 14.46
CA LEU A 186 -17.92 2.39 15.18
C LEU A 186 -16.65 1.63 14.77
N THR A 187 -16.23 1.66 13.50
CA THR A 187 -15.04 0.93 13.03
C THR A 187 -13.77 1.50 13.67
N VAL A 188 -13.67 2.84 13.73
CA VAL A 188 -12.56 3.54 14.39
C VAL A 188 -12.62 3.30 15.89
N ALA A 189 -13.80 3.41 16.50
CA ALA A 189 -13.98 3.15 17.93
C ALA A 189 -13.59 1.72 18.33
N MET A 190 -13.95 0.72 17.52
CA MET A 190 -13.55 -0.67 17.75
C MET A 190 -12.05 -0.87 17.57
N GLY A 191 -11.44 -0.25 16.56
CA GLY A 191 -9.98 -0.27 16.36
C GLY A 191 -9.23 0.32 17.56
N LEU A 192 -9.66 1.49 18.03
CA LEU A 192 -9.10 2.17 19.21
C LEU A 192 -9.32 1.34 20.49
N LEU A 193 -10.51 0.78 20.69
CA LEU A 193 -10.80 -0.09 21.83
C LEU A 193 -9.91 -1.33 21.84
N CYS A 194 -9.75 -1.99 20.69
CA CYS A 194 -8.85 -3.15 20.58
C CYS A 194 -7.39 -2.75 20.81
N GLY A 195 -6.94 -1.60 20.30
CA GLY A 195 -5.62 -1.05 20.58
C GLY A 195 -5.39 -0.76 22.08
N ALA A 196 -6.36 -0.14 22.74
CA ALA A 196 -6.31 0.15 24.18
C ALA A 196 -6.27 -1.14 25.02
N ILE A 197 -7.07 -2.15 24.66
CA ILE A 197 -7.07 -3.46 25.32
C ILE A 197 -5.70 -4.14 25.16
N LEU A 198 -5.10 -4.10 23.96
CA LEU A 198 -3.76 -4.64 23.73
C LEU A 198 -2.69 -3.90 24.52
N LEU A 199 -2.75 -2.58 24.58
CA LEU A 199 -1.78 -1.78 25.32
C LEU A 199 -1.86 -2.06 26.83
N ALA A 200 -3.08 -2.05 27.39
CA ALA A 200 -3.31 -2.38 28.80
C ALA A 200 -2.81 -3.78 29.15
N ALA A 201 -2.93 -4.71 28.22
CA ALA A 201 -2.47 -6.07 28.35
C ALA A 201 -0.94 -6.24 28.29
N VAL A 202 -0.27 -5.52 27.39
CA VAL A 202 1.20 -5.45 27.34
C VAL A 202 1.75 -4.98 28.69
N VAL A 203 1.14 -3.92 29.23
CA VAL A 203 1.50 -3.36 30.54
C VAL A 203 1.29 -4.37 31.67
N ARG A 204 0.22 -5.17 31.61
CA ARG A 204 -0.10 -6.20 32.62
C ARG A 204 0.74 -7.49 32.54
N ARG A 205 1.71 -7.58 31.61
CA ARG A 205 2.71 -8.68 31.51
C ARG A 205 2.17 -10.11 31.46
N ALA A 206 0.91 -10.31 31.10
CA ALA A 206 0.33 -11.65 31.07
C ALA A 206 0.86 -12.48 29.86
N PRO A 207 1.18 -13.78 30.05
CA PRO A 207 1.98 -14.56 29.09
C PRO A 207 1.36 -14.70 27.69
N HIS A 208 0.03 -14.71 27.58
CA HIS A 208 -0.70 -14.77 26.31
C HIS A 208 -0.75 -13.42 25.56
N TRP A 209 -0.39 -12.32 26.21
CA TRP A 209 -0.34 -10.98 25.61
C TRP A 209 1.02 -10.64 25.04
N GLN A 210 2.01 -11.51 25.22
CA GLN A 210 3.31 -11.36 24.58
C GLN A 210 3.17 -11.43 23.06
N THR A 211 2.33 -12.33 22.54
CA THR A 211 2.05 -12.45 21.10
C THR A 211 1.21 -11.29 20.59
N ALA A 212 0.19 -10.88 21.33
CA ALA A 212 -0.69 -9.78 20.97
C ALA A 212 0.06 -8.43 20.97
N GLY A 213 0.86 -8.21 22.01
CA GLY A 213 1.74 -7.07 22.17
C GLY A 213 2.85 -7.04 21.13
N PHE A 214 3.46 -8.19 20.83
CA PHE A 214 4.44 -8.30 19.75
C PHE A 214 3.85 -7.86 18.41
N LEU A 215 2.70 -8.42 18.01
CA LEU A 215 2.04 -8.05 16.77
C LEU A 215 1.59 -6.58 16.76
N GLY A 216 1.06 -6.08 17.89
CA GLY A 216 0.68 -4.67 18.03
C GLY A 216 1.87 -3.71 17.92
N LEU A 217 3.00 -4.05 18.55
CA LEU A 217 4.24 -3.27 18.44
C LEU A 217 4.83 -3.34 17.04
N THR A 218 4.81 -4.51 16.39
CA THR A 218 5.23 -4.62 14.98
C THR A 218 4.35 -3.76 14.08
N ALA A 219 3.02 -3.77 14.26
CA ALA A 219 2.12 -2.92 13.49
C ALA A 219 2.41 -1.42 13.71
N LEU A 220 2.57 -1.02 14.97
CA LEU A 220 2.86 0.37 15.34
C LEU A 220 4.21 0.83 14.75
N PHE A 221 5.28 0.09 14.98
CA PHE A 221 6.60 0.44 14.43
C PHE A 221 6.60 0.43 12.91
N THR A 222 5.87 -0.48 12.27
CA THR A 222 5.73 -0.48 10.81
C THR A 222 5.12 0.84 10.33
N VAL A 223 4.02 1.32 10.93
CA VAL A 223 3.44 2.63 10.56
C VAL A 223 4.43 3.77 10.77
N LEU A 224 5.10 3.81 11.92
CA LEU A 224 6.05 4.86 12.25
C LEU A 224 7.18 4.91 11.22
N PHE A 225 7.76 3.75 10.87
CA PHE A 225 8.78 3.67 9.84
C PHE A 225 8.26 4.09 8.46
N LEU A 226 7.05 3.66 8.08
CA LEU A 226 6.44 4.02 6.80
C LEU A 226 6.17 5.52 6.67
N GLN A 227 5.68 6.15 7.73
CA GLN A 227 5.44 7.60 7.78
C GLN A 227 6.74 8.39 7.61
N VAL A 228 7.82 7.91 8.24
CA VAL A 228 9.13 8.57 8.16
C VAL A 228 9.79 8.34 6.80
N MET A 229 9.79 7.10 6.31
CA MET A 229 10.49 6.72 5.08
C MET A 229 9.76 7.17 3.81
N VAL A 230 8.43 7.12 3.78
CA VAL A 230 7.64 7.37 2.55
C VAL A 230 6.27 8.02 2.86
N PRO A 231 6.25 9.31 3.21
CA PRO A 231 5.02 10.03 3.63
C PRO A 231 3.95 10.05 2.54
N ASN A 232 4.36 10.22 1.28
CA ASN A 232 3.44 10.40 0.15
C ASN A 232 2.83 9.06 -0.30
N ASN A 233 3.36 7.95 0.19
CA ASN A 233 2.86 6.62 -0.11
C ASN A 233 2.35 5.87 1.13
N THR A 234 2.21 6.52 2.29
CA THR A 234 1.85 5.79 3.51
C THR A 234 0.50 5.08 3.38
N LEU A 235 -0.42 5.62 2.58
CA LEU A 235 -1.67 4.94 2.21
C LEU A 235 -1.39 3.58 1.56
N HIS A 236 -0.48 3.49 0.58
CA HIS A 236 -0.12 2.24 -0.11
C HIS A 236 0.42 1.16 0.84
N TYR A 237 1.13 1.55 1.89
CA TYR A 237 1.82 0.60 2.77
C TYR A 237 1.05 0.24 4.04
N PHE A 238 -0.14 0.81 4.22
CA PHE A 238 -1.04 0.53 5.34
C PHE A 238 -1.55 -0.92 5.37
N LEU A 239 -1.47 -1.65 4.25
CA LEU A 239 -1.88 -3.05 4.18
C LEU A 239 -1.17 -3.88 5.26
N LEU A 240 0.12 -3.66 5.53
CA LEU A 240 0.85 -4.40 6.59
C LEU A 240 0.19 -4.23 7.97
N LEU A 241 -0.42 -3.08 8.26
CA LEU A 241 -1.20 -2.86 9.49
C LEU A 241 -2.55 -3.59 9.44
N VAL A 242 -3.21 -3.60 8.29
CA VAL A 242 -4.47 -4.33 8.03
C VAL A 242 -4.31 -5.83 8.28
N TRP A 243 -3.14 -6.42 8.03
CA TRP A 243 -2.87 -7.83 8.36
C TRP A 243 -2.76 -8.09 9.88
N MET A 244 -2.39 -7.08 10.67
CA MET A 244 -2.17 -7.24 12.12
C MET A 244 -3.39 -6.87 12.96
N LEU A 245 -4.25 -5.97 12.47
CA LEU A 245 -5.46 -5.51 13.17
C LEU A 245 -6.47 -6.63 13.48
N PRO A 246 -6.79 -7.59 12.58
CA PRO A 246 -7.69 -8.70 12.89
C PRO A 246 -7.18 -9.60 14.02
N VAL A 247 -5.86 -9.80 14.11
CA VAL A 247 -5.25 -10.61 15.19
C VAL A 247 -5.41 -9.91 16.53
N ALA A 248 -5.15 -8.59 16.54
CA ALA A 248 -5.36 -7.72 17.68
C ALA A 248 -6.80 -7.80 18.20
N MET A 249 -7.77 -7.64 17.28
CA MET A 249 -9.19 -7.70 17.60
C MET A 249 -9.58 -9.05 18.17
N VAL A 250 -9.17 -10.15 17.54
CA VAL A 250 -9.51 -11.51 17.98
C VAL A 250 -8.88 -11.89 19.32
N LEU A 251 -7.67 -11.41 19.60
CA LEU A 251 -7.01 -11.62 20.89
C LEU A 251 -7.72 -10.87 22.02
N ALA A 252 -8.22 -9.66 21.76
CA ALA A 252 -9.02 -8.90 22.71
C ALA A 252 -10.31 -9.66 23.13
N LEU A 253 -10.93 -10.41 22.22
CA LEU A 253 -12.19 -11.15 22.48
C LEU A 253 -12.07 -12.22 23.55
N ARG A 254 -10.86 -12.75 23.79
CA ARG A 254 -10.62 -13.80 24.79
C ARG A 254 -11.08 -13.38 26.19
N HIS A 255 -11.10 -12.08 26.46
CA HIS A 255 -11.32 -11.51 27.79
C HIS A 255 -12.68 -10.84 27.97
N VAL A 256 -13.50 -10.79 26.91
CA VAL A 256 -14.87 -10.29 27.00
C VAL A 256 -15.76 -11.45 27.45
N ARG A 257 -16.50 -11.25 28.56
CA ARG A 257 -17.44 -12.25 29.10
C ARG A 257 -18.59 -12.52 28.12
N ALA A 258 -19.04 -11.51 27.39
CA ALA A 258 -20.09 -11.58 26.37
C ALA A 258 -19.58 -12.09 25.00
N ARG A 259 -19.04 -13.31 24.96
CA ARG A 259 -18.39 -13.89 23.76
C ARG A 259 -19.34 -14.00 22.57
N LEU A 260 -20.59 -14.40 22.79
CA LEU A 260 -21.59 -14.56 21.73
C LEU A 260 -21.98 -13.20 21.13
N THR A 261 -22.32 -12.23 21.97
CA THR A 261 -22.68 -10.86 21.55
C THR A 261 -21.57 -10.23 20.73
N LEU A 262 -20.31 -10.42 21.15
CA LEU A 262 -19.16 -9.87 20.44
C LEU A 262 -18.86 -10.63 19.14
N ALA A 263 -19.02 -11.95 19.11
CA ALA A 263 -18.93 -12.72 17.86
C ALA A 263 -20.00 -12.27 16.85
N MET A 264 -21.24 -12.05 17.30
CA MET A 264 -22.32 -11.51 16.47
C MET A 264 -22.01 -10.08 16.00
N ALA A 265 -21.45 -9.23 16.87
CA ALA A 265 -21.02 -7.89 16.49
C ALA A 265 -19.91 -7.91 15.43
N LEU A 266 -18.96 -8.85 15.53
CA LEU A 266 -17.92 -9.03 14.51
C LEU A 266 -18.47 -9.60 13.20
N LEU A 267 -19.44 -10.52 13.25
CA LEU A 267 -20.11 -11.01 12.05
C LEU A 267 -20.91 -9.89 11.37
N ALA A 268 -21.62 -9.06 12.14
CA ALA A 268 -22.30 -7.88 11.63
C ALA A 268 -21.30 -6.88 11.03
N LEU A 269 -20.14 -6.68 11.66
CA LEU A 269 -19.06 -5.85 11.12
C LEU A 269 -18.54 -6.41 9.78
N CYS A 270 -18.28 -7.72 9.70
CA CYS A 270 -17.88 -8.37 8.45
C CYS A 270 -18.93 -8.18 7.35
N GLY A 271 -20.21 -8.42 7.66
CA GLY A 271 -21.32 -8.22 6.72
C GLY A 271 -21.42 -6.76 6.25
N ASN A 272 -21.26 -5.81 7.16
CA ASN A 272 -21.24 -4.39 6.83
C ASN A 272 -20.03 -4.03 5.94
N ASN A 273 -18.84 -4.55 6.22
CA ASN A 273 -17.66 -4.29 5.39
C ASN A 273 -17.81 -4.87 3.98
N VAL A 274 -18.40 -6.07 3.84
CA VAL A 274 -18.71 -6.68 2.54
C VAL A 274 -19.71 -5.81 1.78
N ARG A 275 -20.81 -5.40 2.43
CA ARG A 275 -21.82 -4.51 1.84
C ARG A 275 -21.19 -3.20 1.36
N ARG A 276 -20.41 -2.54 2.22
CA ARG A 276 -19.72 -1.29 1.88
C ARG A 276 -18.74 -1.45 0.74
N THR A 277 -18.02 -2.56 0.70
CA THR A 277 -17.12 -2.86 -0.41
C THR A 277 -17.91 -3.02 -1.70
N TYR A 278 -19.03 -3.73 -1.68
CA TYR A 278 -19.91 -3.83 -2.85
C TYR A 278 -20.46 -2.45 -3.29
N VAL A 279 -21.02 -1.67 -2.37
CA VAL A 279 -21.60 -0.35 -2.68
C VAL A 279 -20.55 0.61 -3.24
N ASN A 280 -19.43 0.78 -2.54
CA ASN A 280 -18.42 1.77 -2.92
C ASN A 280 -17.55 1.33 -4.11
N MET A 281 -17.34 0.02 -4.35
CA MET A 281 -16.44 -0.46 -5.41
C MET A 281 -17.11 -1.07 -6.62
N VAL A 282 -18.38 -1.45 -6.52
CA VAL A 282 -19.10 -2.10 -7.60
C VAL A 282 -20.26 -1.22 -8.02
N ALA A 283 -21.20 -0.94 -7.10
CA ALA A 283 -22.42 -0.22 -7.44
C ALA A 283 -22.17 1.26 -7.80
N SER A 284 -21.40 1.99 -6.98
CA SER A 284 -21.17 3.43 -7.19
C SER A 284 -20.37 3.73 -8.47
N PRO A 285 -19.24 3.06 -8.76
CA PRO A 285 -18.50 3.31 -9.99
C PRO A 285 -19.30 2.98 -11.25
N GLN A 286 -20.14 1.94 -11.22
CA GLN A 286 -21.05 1.59 -12.32
C GLN A 286 -22.09 2.68 -12.56
N ALA A 287 -22.64 3.27 -11.50
CA ALA A 287 -23.63 4.34 -11.62
C ALA A 287 -23.05 5.68 -12.10
N ARG A 288 -21.77 5.95 -11.79
CA ARG A 288 -21.14 7.27 -12.02
C ARG A 288 -20.01 7.26 -13.06
N GLN A 289 -19.86 6.17 -13.81
CA GLN A 289 -18.86 6.03 -14.88
C GLN A 289 -17.41 6.24 -14.40
N GLY A 290 -17.10 5.91 -13.14
CA GLY A 290 -15.75 5.92 -12.59
C GLY A 290 -15.04 7.28 -12.62
N ARG A 291 -15.67 8.33 -12.07
CA ARG A 291 -15.08 9.68 -12.04
C ARG A 291 -13.82 9.80 -11.18
N CYS A 292 -12.86 10.61 -11.64
CA CYS A 292 -11.69 10.97 -10.83
C CYS A 292 -12.08 12.00 -9.76
N GLY A 293 -11.76 11.73 -8.51
CA GLY A 293 -11.86 12.66 -7.39
C GLY A 293 -10.48 13.02 -6.83
N ALA A 294 -10.38 14.19 -6.18
CA ALA A 294 -9.28 14.50 -5.26
C ALA A 294 -9.79 14.71 -3.83
N VAL A 295 -9.02 14.21 -2.87
CA VAL A 295 -9.25 14.44 -1.45
C VAL A 295 -7.94 14.88 -0.80
N ALA A 296 -8.03 15.84 0.11
CA ALA A 296 -6.92 16.17 0.98
C ALA A 296 -6.69 15.04 2.00
N PHE A 297 -5.45 14.58 2.12
CA PHE A 297 -4.97 13.62 3.10
C PHE A 297 -3.80 14.19 3.88
N ALA A 298 -4.00 14.48 5.16
CA ALA A 298 -3.05 15.29 5.93
C ALA A 298 -2.66 16.57 5.13
N ASP A 299 -1.40 16.69 4.71
CA ASP A 299 -0.88 17.83 3.93
C ASP A 299 -0.78 17.56 2.41
N ASN A 300 -1.28 16.41 1.94
CA ASN A 300 -1.17 15.97 0.53
C ASN A 300 -2.53 15.90 -0.16
N VAL A 301 -2.56 16.05 -1.48
CA VAL A 301 -3.76 15.76 -2.29
C VAL A 301 -3.63 14.36 -2.89
N VAL A 302 -4.65 13.51 -2.68
CA VAL A 302 -4.71 12.15 -3.21
C VAL A 302 -5.76 12.10 -4.31
N ILE A 303 -5.35 11.67 -5.50
CA ILE A 303 -6.21 11.53 -6.69
C ILE A 303 -6.60 10.06 -6.86
N SER A 304 -7.84 9.81 -7.27
CA SER A 304 -8.32 8.47 -7.63
C SER A 304 -8.03 8.16 -9.11
N SER A 305 -6.81 7.71 -9.41
CA SER A 305 -6.36 7.42 -10.78
C SER A 305 -6.31 5.93 -11.12
N HIS A 306 -6.70 5.03 -10.21
CA HIS A 306 -6.43 3.59 -10.36
C HIS A 306 -7.57 2.78 -11.00
N PHE A 307 -8.80 3.31 -11.09
CA PHE A 307 -9.98 2.57 -11.58
C PHE A 307 -10.95 3.40 -12.42
N THR A 308 -10.46 4.48 -13.02
CA THR A 308 -11.25 5.27 -13.96
C THR A 308 -11.57 4.40 -15.16
N ASP A 309 -12.84 4.38 -15.60
CA ASP A 309 -13.21 3.67 -16.81
C ASP A 309 -12.57 4.37 -18.02
N VAL A 310 -11.63 3.70 -18.68
CA VAL A 310 -10.93 4.22 -19.87
C VAL A 310 -11.69 3.92 -21.17
N ARG A 311 -12.81 3.18 -21.12
CA ARG A 311 -13.59 2.85 -22.32
C ARG A 311 -14.12 4.09 -23.06
N PRO A 312 -14.68 5.12 -22.39
CA PRO A 312 -15.08 6.35 -23.08
C PRO A 312 -13.91 7.03 -23.78
N LEU A 313 -12.72 7.00 -23.18
CA LEU A 313 -11.50 7.52 -23.81
C LEU A 313 -11.12 6.70 -25.04
N TYR A 314 -11.10 5.37 -24.94
CA TYR A 314 -10.80 4.48 -26.06
C TYR A 314 -11.76 4.69 -27.24
N GLU A 315 -13.07 4.75 -26.97
CA GLU A 315 -14.10 5.00 -27.98
C GLU A 315 -13.93 6.38 -28.64
N ALA A 316 -13.63 7.41 -27.86
CA ALA A 316 -13.37 8.75 -28.37
C ALA A 316 -12.10 8.83 -29.23
N LEU A 317 -11.01 8.14 -28.84
CA LEU A 317 -9.78 8.05 -29.63
C LEU A 317 -10.06 7.37 -30.98
N ARG A 318 -10.78 6.25 -30.98
CA ARG A 318 -11.17 5.54 -32.21
C ARG A 318 -12.10 6.35 -33.10
N ALA A 319 -13.11 7.00 -32.54
CA ALA A 319 -14.05 7.83 -33.30
C ALA A 319 -13.34 8.98 -34.04
N ARG A 320 -12.21 9.45 -33.49
CA ARG A 320 -11.38 10.50 -34.10
C ARG A 320 -10.21 9.97 -34.93
N GLN A 321 -10.14 8.66 -35.15
CA GLN A 321 -9.08 8.01 -35.92
C GLN A 321 -7.68 8.37 -35.37
N ILE A 322 -7.56 8.48 -34.04
CA ILE A 322 -6.26 8.68 -33.39
C ILE A 322 -5.58 7.32 -33.30
N GLU A 323 -4.50 7.15 -34.06
CA GLU A 323 -3.76 5.89 -34.14
C GLU A 323 -2.64 5.77 -33.10
N VAL A 324 -2.11 6.89 -32.61
CA VAL A 324 -0.99 6.89 -31.64
C VAL A 324 -1.32 7.79 -30.45
N VAL A 325 -1.18 7.25 -29.24
CA VAL A 325 -1.37 8.01 -28.00
C VAL A 325 -0.30 7.64 -26.98
N TRP A 326 0.22 8.66 -26.29
CA TRP A 326 1.13 8.51 -25.17
C TRP A 326 0.31 8.60 -23.88
N ALA A 327 0.51 7.66 -22.96
CA ALA A 327 -0.31 7.59 -21.76
C ALA A 327 0.50 7.14 -20.54
N GLU A 328 0.10 7.59 -19.36
CA GLU A 328 0.62 7.02 -18.11
C GLU A 328 0.30 5.53 -18.01
N PRO A 329 1.04 4.72 -17.22
CA PRO A 329 0.92 3.27 -17.23
C PRO A 329 -0.51 2.74 -17.00
N LEU A 330 -1.28 3.36 -16.10
CA LEU A 330 -2.62 2.88 -15.75
C LEU A 330 -3.65 3.14 -16.86
N ILE A 331 -3.54 4.29 -17.54
CA ILE A 331 -4.35 4.59 -18.72
C ILE A 331 -3.88 3.69 -19.87
N GLY A 332 -2.57 3.65 -20.10
CA GLY A 332 -1.97 3.00 -21.25
C GLY A 332 -2.17 1.48 -21.28
N TRP A 333 -1.90 0.77 -20.18
CA TRP A 333 -2.15 -0.68 -20.09
C TRP A 333 -3.63 -1.01 -20.31
N SER A 334 -4.53 -0.17 -19.79
CA SER A 334 -5.97 -0.39 -19.93
C SER A 334 -6.45 -0.13 -21.36
N LEU A 335 -5.93 0.89 -22.05
CA LEU A 335 -6.20 1.14 -23.47
C LEU A 335 -5.67 -0.01 -24.34
N GLN A 336 -4.45 -0.49 -24.09
CA GLN A 336 -3.89 -1.66 -24.79
C GLN A 336 -4.77 -2.89 -24.62
N ALA A 337 -5.26 -3.14 -23.39
CA ALA A 337 -6.15 -4.25 -23.12
C ALA A 337 -7.48 -4.16 -23.88
N LEU A 338 -8.04 -2.95 -24.06
CA LEU A 338 -9.25 -2.72 -24.85
C LEU A 338 -9.00 -2.85 -26.37
N ASP A 339 -7.76 -2.65 -26.82
CA ASP A 339 -7.37 -2.74 -28.23
C ASP A 339 -6.83 -4.13 -28.64
N LEU A 340 -6.76 -5.09 -27.70
CA LEU A 340 -6.29 -6.44 -27.97
C LEU A 340 -7.05 -7.07 -29.16
N GLY A 341 -6.30 -7.43 -30.20
CA GLY A 341 -6.83 -8.07 -31.41
C GLY A 341 -7.48 -7.13 -32.42
N ARG A 342 -7.37 -5.81 -32.23
CA ARG A 342 -7.88 -4.79 -33.17
C ARG A 342 -6.79 -4.00 -33.87
N ASP A 343 -5.61 -3.89 -33.24
CA ASP A 343 -4.44 -3.14 -33.72
C ASP A 343 -4.78 -1.73 -34.25
N ALA A 344 -5.78 -1.10 -33.65
CA ALA A 344 -6.32 0.19 -34.09
C ALA A 344 -5.69 1.37 -33.33
N LEU A 345 -5.02 1.12 -32.20
CA LEU A 345 -4.43 2.13 -31.35
C LEU A 345 -3.05 1.69 -30.84
N GLN A 346 -2.00 2.36 -31.32
CA GLN A 346 -0.65 2.24 -30.78
C GLN A 346 -0.50 3.09 -29.52
N VAL A 347 -0.51 2.43 -28.37
CA VAL A 347 -0.35 3.08 -27.06
C VAL A 347 1.12 3.04 -26.63
N ARG A 348 1.72 4.22 -26.43
CA ARG A 348 3.08 4.40 -25.88
C ARG A 348 2.97 4.72 -24.39
N ILE A 349 3.45 3.80 -23.56
CA ILE A 349 3.36 3.96 -22.11
C ILE A 349 4.57 4.73 -21.59
N VAL A 350 4.33 5.81 -20.86
CA VAL A 350 5.38 6.65 -20.30
C VAL A 350 5.15 6.88 -18.82
N LYS A 351 6.18 6.65 -18.02
CA LYS A 351 6.17 7.00 -16.60
C LYS A 351 6.22 8.53 -16.49
N GLN A 352 5.35 9.12 -15.68
CA GLN A 352 5.23 10.59 -15.55
C GLN A 352 6.56 11.28 -15.20
N ASP A 353 7.45 10.57 -14.49
CA ASP A 353 8.80 11.04 -14.12
C ASP A 353 9.87 10.80 -15.21
N ASP A 354 9.59 9.99 -16.23
CA ASP A 354 10.52 9.53 -17.28
C ASP A 354 10.21 10.16 -18.66
N LEU A 355 9.68 11.40 -18.71
CA LEU A 355 9.52 12.17 -19.96
C LEU A 355 10.86 12.64 -20.56
N ARG A 356 11.86 11.77 -20.54
CA ARG A 356 13.11 11.85 -21.30
C ARG A 356 13.28 10.53 -22.06
N PRO A 357 13.14 10.54 -23.40
CA PRO A 357 12.97 11.72 -24.25
C PRO A 357 11.56 12.31 -24.18
N ARG A 358 11.48 13.65 -24.29
CA ARG A 358 10.20 14.36 -24.38
C ARG A 358 9.45 13.87 -25.62
N PRO A 359 8.13 13.68 -25.54
CA PRO A 359 7.34 13.37 -26.72
C PRO A 359 7.53 14.47 -27.78
N PRO A 360 7.77 14.13 -29.06
CA PRO A 360 7.98 15.12 -30.11
C PRO A 360 6.74 16.04 -30.28
N PRO A 361 6.91 17.28 -30.76
CA PRO A 361 5.79 18.15 -31.09
C PRO A 361 4.78 17.44 -32.02
N GLY A 362 3.49 17.65 -31.79
CA GLY A 362 2.40 16.94 -32.48
C GLY A 362 1.99 15.61 -31.84
N THR A 363 2.71 15.16 -30.80
CA THR A 363 2.33 13.95 -30.04
C THR A 363 1.11 14.19 -29.17
N LEU A 364 0.18 13.24 -29.17
CA LEU A 364 -0.98 13.25 -28.28
C LEU A 364 -0.68 12.52 -26.97
N ILE A 365 -0.88 13.22 -25.86
CA ILE A 365 -0.73 12.68 -24.51
C ILE A 365 -2.10 12.60 -23.85
N ALA A 366 -2.48 11.42 -23.38
CA ALA A 366 -3.64 11.16 -22.56
C ALA A 366 -3.25 11.10 -21.07
N GLU A 367 -3.89 11.93 -20.27
CA GLU A 367 -3.64 12.07 -18.82
C GLU A 367 -4.97 12.15 -18.06
N TYR A 368 -4.97 11.79 -16.78
CA TYR A 368 -6.09 12.12 -15.91
C TYR A 368 -6.27 13.63 -15.81
N ARG A 369 -7.51 14.08 -15.87
CA ARG A 369 -7.85 15.47 -15.59
C ARG A 369 -7.59 15.74 -14.11
N ALA A 370 -6.51 16.46 -13.82
CA ALA A 370 -6.27 16.93 -12.46
C ALA A 370 -7.45 17.82 -12.03
N PRO A 371 -8.00 17.64 -10.82
CA PRO A 371 -8.94 18.60 -10.27
C PRO A 371 -8.23 19.96 -10.10
N PRO A 372 -8.98 21.07 -10.16
CA PRO A 372 -8.39 22.40 -10.12
C PRO A 372 -7.82 22.65 -8.72
N HIS A 373 -6.54 22.34 -8.52
CA HIS A 373 -5.75 22.86 -7.42
C HIS A 373 -4.50 23.52 -8.00
N GLU A 374 -4.27 24.73 -7.51
CA GLU A 374 -3.31 25.73 -7.95
C GLU A 374 -1.87 25.19 -8.07
N ALA A 375 -1.50 24.67 -9.24
CA ALA A 375 -0.10 24.52 -9.64
C ALA A 375 0.05 24.55 -11.17
N SER A 376 0.67 25.64 -11.63
CA SER A 376 1.13 26.03 -12.97
C SER A 376 0.10 26.23 -14.10
N THR A 377 -0.79 27.22 -13.95
CA THR A 377 -1.52 27.85 -15.06
C THR A 377 -0.62 28.39 -16.20
N ALA A 378 0.69 28.56 -15.99
CA ALA A 378 1.61 29.09 -16.98
C ALA A 378 2.19 28.04 -17.95
N GLU A 379 2.54 26.83 -17.49
CA GLU A 379 3.06 25.75 -18.36
C GLU A 379 1.96 25.06 -19.20
N TRP A 380 0.69 25.23 -18.81
CA TRP A 380 -0.43 24.45 -19.32
C TRP A 380 -1.31 25.22 -20.32
N ALA A 381 -1.10 26.54 -20.46
CA ALA A 381 -1.86 27.41 -21.36
C ALA A 381 -1.48 27.27 -22.86
N GLN A 382 -0.32 26.66 -23.17
CA GLN A 382 0.21 26.59 -24.54
C GLN A 382 -0.07 25.25 -25.26
N ALA A 383 -0.72 24.27 -24.63
CA ALA A 383 -1.05 22.98 -25.25
C ALA A 383 -2.41 23.04 -25.95
N ARG A 384 -2.48 22.61 -27.22
CA ARG A 384 -3.76 22.52 -27.94
C ARG A 384 -4.51 21.31 -27.41
N THR A 385 -5.56 21.53 -26.62
CA THR A 385 -6.39 20.41 -26.18
C THR A 385 -7.17 19.85 -27.37
N ARG A 386 -7.03 18.54 -27.62
CA ARG A 386 -7.80 17.86 -28.67
C ARG A 386 -9.04 17.19 -28.11
N LEU A 387 -8.96 16.50 -26.97
CA LEU A 387 -10.13 15.88 -26.33
C LEU A 387 -10.25 16.32 -24.88
N HIS A 388 -11.47 16.66 -24.49
CA HIS A 388 -11.90 16.86 -23.12
C HIS A 388 -12.98 15.82 -22.80
N LEU A 389 -12.69 14.94 -21.86
CA LEU A 389 -13.65 14.02 -21.26
C LEU A 389 -13.69 14.29 -19.75
N ASP A 390 -14.77 13.88 -19.09
CA ASP A 390 -14.99 14.12 -17.66
C ASP A 390 -13.75 13.83 -16.81
N ASN A 391 -13.03 12.76 -17.12
CA ASN A 391 -11.86 12.28 -16.37
C ASN A 391 -10.53 12.37 -17.13
N PHE A 392 -10.54 12.72 -18.42
CA PHE A 392 -9.36 12.61 -19.27
C PHE A 392 -9.13 13.87 -20.07
N LEU A 393 -7.86 14.22 -20.18
CA LEU A 393 -7.37 15.24 -21.08
C LEU A 393 -6.51 14.57 -22.14
N VAL A 394 -6.83 14.77 -23.42
CA VAL A 394 -5.90 14.45 -24.51
C VAL A 394 -5.40 15.74 -25.13
N ARG A 395 -4.11 16.02 -24.93
CA ARG A 395 -3.45 17.23 -25.39
C ARG A 395 -2.40 16.93 -26.43
N GLU A 396 -2.24 17.85 -27.37
CA GLU A 396 -1.15 17.83 -28.32
C GLU A 396 0.02 18.64 -27.80
N VAL A 397 1.22 18.05 -27.82
CA VAL A 397 2.47 18.75 -27.46
C VAL A 397 2.74 19.82 -28.52
N SER A 398 2.76 21.09 -28.10
CA SER A 398 3.05 22.22 -28.98
C SER A 398 4.57 22.40 -29.15
N ALA A 399 4.98 22.93 -30.31
CA ALA A 399 6.39 23.21 -30.58
C ALA A 399 7.02 24.20 -29.57
N GLY A 400 6.24 25.11 -28.98
CA GLY A 400 6.71 26.10 -27.99
C GLY A 400 7.01 25.50 -26.60
N SER A 401 6.24 24.48 -26.20
CA SER A 401 6.41 23.80 -24.91
C SER A 401 7.71 22.97 -24.81
N ALA A 402 8.30 22.58 -25.95
CA ALA A 402 9.55 21.85 -26.00
C ALA A 402 10.78 22.75 -25.72
N THR A 403 10.67 24.05 -26.00
CA THR A 403 11.80 25.00 -26.08
C THR A 403 11.93 25.88 -24.82
N GLU A 404 10.83 26.25 -24.14
CA GLU A 404 10.88 27.17 -22.98
C GLU A 404 11.51 26.56 -21.70
N MET A 405 11.61 25.23 -21.59
CA MET A 405 12.27 24.59 -20.45
C MET A 405 13.81 24.52 -20.55
N MET A 406 14.43 25.01 -21.64
CA MET A 406 15.89 25.18 -21.69
C MET A 406 16.37 26.36 -20.83
N ALA A 407 15.46 27.22 -20.35
CA ALA A 407 15.78 28.45 -19.63
C ALA A 407 15.36 28.44 -18.14
N LEU A 408 15.30 27.28 -17.49
CA LEU A 408 15.37 27.28 -16.02
C LEU A 408 16.85 27.35 -15.62
N PRO A 409 17.31 28.46 -15.01
CA PRO A 409 18.70 28.57 -14.60
C PRO A 409 18.99 27.45 -13.61
N SER A 410 20.03 26.67 -13.89
CA SER A 410 20.77 25.93 -12.89
C SER A 410 21.19 26.92 -11.79
N ARG A 411 20.40 27.03 -10.72
CA ARG A 411 20.81 27.74 -9.52
C ARG A 411 21.55 26.77 -8.60
N PRO A 412 22.65 27.25 -7.98
CA PRO A 412 23.77 26.44 -7.47
C PRO A 412 23.42 25.53 -6.29
#